data_AF-X1IF50-F1
#
_entry.id   AF-X1IF50-F1
#
_cell.length_a   1.000
_cell.length_b   1.000
_cell.length_c   1.000
_cell.angle_alpha   90.00
_cell.angle_beta   90.00
_cell.angle_gamma   90.00
#
_symmetry.space_group_name_H-M   'P 1'
#
loop_
_entity.id
_entity.type
_entity.pdbx_description
1 polymer ?
#
loop_
_entity_poly.entity_id
_entity_poly.type
_entity_poly.pdbx_seq_one_letter_code
_entity_poly.pdbx_strand_id
1 'polypeptide(L)'
;MHELTFRNACQEGGLNPYLYEHANIREHCSWVHDDKKINTEKAKDLVRAAVKRVYHHEPLEVKEAPVNPNVLVVGGGIAGIQAALDIANGEKRVYLVEREPSIGGHMIQLDRTFPTLDCSECILTPKMADVGHHPFIEVLAYSEVEEVSGSIGQFKVKVRKKARHIDESKCVGCGICEEKCPWKVPSEFEMGLAMRKAIYIPFAQAIPNLVTVDADLCVYIQSNGKKCGACIKFCE
;
A
#
# COMPACT_ATOMS: atom_id res chain seq x y z
N MET A 1 10.52 -13.48 19.95
CA MET A 1 10.35 -14.34 18.75
C MET A 1 9.44 -15.53 19.04
N HIS A 2 9.79 -16.44 19.96
CA HIS A 2 9.05 -17.70 20.16
C HIS A 2 7.95 -17.67 21.23
N GLU A 3 7.43 -16.50 21.60
CA GLU A 3 6.39 -16.38 22.64
C GLU A 3 5.14 -17.18 22.27
N LEU A 4 4.58 -16.97 21.06
CA LEU A 4 3.42 -17.71 20.58
C LEU A 4 3.68 -19.21 20.48
N THR A 5 4.89 -19.61 20.07
CA THR A 5 5.28 -21.03 19.97
C THR A 5 5.18 -21.73 21.32
N PHE A 6 5.75 -21.14 22.38
CA PHE A 6 5.72 -21.73 23.71
C PHE A 6 4.35 -21.58 24.39
N ARG A 7 3.60 -20.51 24.10
CA ARG A 7 2.20 -20.40 24.53
C ARG A 7 1.34 -21.54 23.99
N ASN A 8 1.49 -21.86 22.71
CA ASN A 8 0.77 -22.98 22.09
C ASN A 8 1.18 -24.32 22.75
N ALA A 9 2.48 -24.53 22.99
CA ALA A 9 2.96 -25.73 23.67
C ALA A 9 2.42 -25.85 25.11
N CYS A 10 2.33 -24.75 25.86
CA CYS A 10 1.70 -24.71 27.18
C CYS A 10 0.21 -25.08 27.08
N GLN A 11 -0.51 -24.52 26.11
CA GLN A 11 -1.93 -24.79 25.90
C GLN A 11 -2.19 -26.26 25.54
N GLU A 12 -1.37 -26.86 24.67
CA GLU A 12 -1.43 -28.29 24.35
C GLU A 12 -1.15 -29.17 25.59
N GLY A 13 -0.28 -28.71 26.48
CA GLY A 13 -0.03 -29.33 27.78
C GLY A 13 -1.08 -29.06 28.86
N GLY A 14 -2.18 -28.38 28.53
CA GLY A 14 -3.27 -28.06 29.47
C GLY A 14 -3.00 -26.86 30.39
N LEU A 15 -1.92 -26.11 30.18
CA LEU A 15 -1.62 -24.88 30.91
C LEU A 15 -2.18 -23.67 30.16
N ASN A 16 -2.80 -22.73 30.87
CA ASN A 16 -3.26 -21.48 30.26
C ASN A 16 -2.07 -20.73 29.62
N PRO A 17 -2.16 -20.31 28.34
CA PRO A 17 -1.03 -19.72 27.62
C PRO A 17 -0.53 -18.40 28.21
N TYR A 18 -1.33 -17.71 29.03
CA TYR A 18 -0.93 -16.46 29.68
C TYR A 18 -0.22 -16.66 31.02
N LEU A 19 -0.14 -17.90 31.52
CA LEU A 19 0.72 -18.27 32.65
C LEU A 19 2.18 -18.55 32.23
N TYR A 20 2.49 -18.40 30.95
CA TYR A 20 3.83 -18.51 30.40
C TYR A 20 4.58 -17.16 30.47
N GLU A 21 5.88 -17.19 30.81
CA GLU A 21 6.78 -16.03 30.77
C GLU A 21 8.10 -16.38 30.07
N HIS A 22 8.58 -15.48 29.21
CA HIS A 22 9.78 -15.67 28.40
C HIS A 22 10.97 -14.88 28.97
N ALA A 23 12.04 -15.59 29.36
CA ALA A 23 13.31 -14.95 29.72
C ALA A 23 14.25 -14.87 28.50
N ASN A 24 14.41 -13.68 27.91
CA ASN A 24 15.30 -13.49 26.77
C ASN A 24 16.77 -13.44 27.21
N ILE A 25 17.45 -14.60 27.19
CA ILE A 25 18.88 -14.72 27.53
C ILE A 25 19.79 -14.77 26.28
N ARG A 26 19.24 -14.59 25.08
CA ARG A 26 20.01 -14.63 23.82
C ARG A 26 20.25 -13.23 23.27
N GLU A 27 19.25 -12.64 22.63
CA GLU A 27 19.34 -11.30 22.04
C GLU A 27 19.66 -10.23 23.08
N HIS A 28 19.18 -10.39 24.32
CA HIS A 28 19.41 -9.40 25.40
C HIS A 28 20.57 -9.78 26.34
N CYS A 29 21.26 -10.89 26.11
CA CYS A 29 22.39 -11.31 26.93
C CYS A 29 23.52 -11.91 26.08
N SER A 30 23.43 -13.17 25.67
CA SER A 30 24.56 -13.87 25.05
C SER A 30 25.10 -13.24 23.76
N TRP A 31 24.27 -12.51 23.00
CA TRP A 31 24.70 -11.88 21.73
C TRP A 31 25.24 -10.46 21.88
N VAL A 32 25.09 -9.84 23.04
CA VAL A 32 25.43 -8.42 23.25
C VAL A 32 26.63 -8.22 24.18
N HIS A 33 27.11 -9.27 24.84
CA HIS A 33 28.36 -9.23 25.63
C HIS A 33 29.23 -10.44 25.30
N ASP A 34 30.55 -10.24 25.23
CA ASP A 34 31.51 -11.33 24.99
C ASP A 34 31.95 -12.02 26.30
N ASP A 35 31.83 -11.33 27.44
CA ASP A 35 32.22 -11.88 28.74
C ASP A 35 31.18 -12.89 29.24
N LYS A 36 31.58 -14.16 29.25
CA LYS A 36 30.76 -15.30 29.70
C LYS A 36 30.35 -15.19 31.17
N LYS A 37 31.20 -14.65 32.05
CA LYS A 37 30.88 -14.54 33.48
C LYS A 37 29.79 -13.50 33.69
N ILE A 38 29.94 -12.32 33.09
CA ILE A 38 28.94 -11.25 33.15
C ILE A 38 27.61 -11.72 32.54
N ASN A 39 27.67 -12.39 31.39
CA ASN A 39 26.48 -12.98 30.76
C ASN A 39 25.77 -14.00 31.65
N THR A 40 26.53 -14.84 32.33
CA THR A 40 25.94 -15.86 33.20
C THR A 40 25.20 -15.23 34.37
N GLU A 41 25.80 -14.23 35.03
CA GLU A 41 25.13 -13.53 36.12
C GLU A 41 23.89 -12.76 35.64
N LYS A 42 23.99 -12.05 34.51
CA LYS A 42 22.85 -11.37 33.91
C LYS A 42 21.72 -12.35 33.53
N ALA A 43 22.05 -13.50 32.95
CA ALA A 43 21.05 -14.51 32.59
C ALA A 43 20.32 -15.05 33.82
N LYS A 44 21.03 -15.30 34.93
CA LYS A 44 20.42 -15.69 36.21
C LYS A 44 19.44 -14.64 36.71
N ASP A 45 19.81 -13.35 36.64
CA ASP A 45 18.96 -12.25 37.07
C ASP A 45 17.70 -12.12 36.20
N LEU A 46 17.84 -12.25 34.88
CA LEU A 46 16.72 -12.25 33.94
C LEU A 46 15.75 -13.41 34.21
N VAL A 47 16.27 -14.63 34.42
CA VAL A 47 15.46 -15.80 34.75
C VAL A 47 14.77 -15.61 36.11
N ARG A 48 15.48 -15.09 37.12
CA ARG A 48 14.90 -14.82 38.45
C ARG A 48 13.75 -13.83 38.36
N ALA A 49 13.91 -12.75 37.58
CA ALA A 49 12.86 -11.76 37.37
C ALA A 49 11.64 -12.38 36.65
N ALA A 50 11.86 -13.16 35.58
CA ALA A 50 10.79 -13.85 34.87
C ALA A 50 10.02 -14.82 35.78
N VAL A 51 10.72 -15.65 36.56
CA VAL A 51 10.10 -16.56 37.54
C VAL A 51 9.31 -15.78 38.58
N LYS A 52 9.84 -14.66 39.10
CA LYS A 52 9.12 -13.83 40.08
C LYS A 52 7.85 -13.22 39.49
N ARG A 53 7.85 -12.84 38.21
CA ARG A 53 6.69 -12.30 37.50
C ARG A 53 5.57 -13.34 37.35
N VAL A 54 5.90 -14.59 37.05
CA VAL A 54 4.92 -15.70 36.91
C VAL A 54 4.05 -15.86 38.15
N TYR A 55 4.56 -15.60 39.36
CA TYR A 55 3.76 -15.64 40.60
C TYR A 55 2.59 -14.64 40.62
N HIS A 56 2.66 -13.60 39.80
CA HIS A 56 1.64 -12.57 39.69
C HIS A 56 0.80 -12.71 38.41
N HIS A 57 1.02 -13.75 37.61
CA HIS A 57 0.19 -14.00 36.44
C HIS A 57 -1.16 -14.57 36.84
N GLU A 58 -2.18 -14.19 36.07
CA GLU A 58 -3.53 -14.74 36.17
C GLU A 58 -3.87 -15.41 34.83
N PRO A 59 -4.66 -16.50 34.84
CA PRO A 59 -5.14 -17.09 33.61
C PRO A 59 -6.02 -16.09 32.87
N LEU A 60 -5.75 -15.88 31.58
CA LEU A 60 -6.56 -15.01 30.72
C LEU A 60 -7.25 -15.82 29.63
N GLU A 61 -8.33 -15.25 29.11
CA GLU A 61 -9.11 -15.80 28.01
C GLU A 61 -8.92 -14.98 26.74
N VAL A 62 -8.87 -15.67 25.60
CA VAL A 62 -8.82 -15.04 24.29
C VAL A 62 -10.20 -14.46 24.00
N LYS A 63 -10.27 -13.16 23.72
CA LYS A 63 -11.51 -12.51 23.30
C LYS A 63 -11.72 -12.69 21.81
N GLU A 64 -12.90 -13.14 21.44
CA GLU A 64 -13.34 -13.17 20.04
C GLU A 64 -13.87 -11.80 19.62
N ALA A 65 -13.61 -11.42 18.36
CA ALA A 65 -14.11 -10.18 17.78
C ALA A 65 -14.53 -10.42 16.32
N PRO A 66 -15.61 -9.77 15.84
CA PRO A 66 -16.02 -9.93 14.46
C PRO A 66 -15.02 -9.27 13.51
N VAL A 67 -14.79 -9.93 12.38
CA VAL A 67 -13.83 -9.52 11.34
C VAL A 67 -14.58 -9.00 10.13
N ASN A 68 -14.26 -7.79 9.70
CA ASN A 68 -14.67 -7.27 8.40
C ASN A 68 -13.90 -8.01 7.29
N PRO A 69 -14.57 -8.70 6.36
CA PRO A 69 -13.91 -9.49 5.31
C PRO A 69 -13.34 -8.63 4.17
N ASN A 70 -13.63 -7.34 4.13
CA ASN A 70 -13.12 -6.44 3.10
C ASN A 70 -11.64 -6.17 3.32
N VAL A 71 -10.88 -6.11 2.23
CA VAL A 71 -9.42 -5.88 2.26
C VAL A 71 -9.10 -4.52 1.68
N LEU A 72 -8.12 -3.84 2.25
CA LEU A 72 -7.48 -2.66 1.68
C LEU A 72 -6.05 -3.01 1.28
N VAL A 73 -5.71 -2.77 0.02
CA VAL A 73 -4.34 -2.87 -0.51
C VAL A 73 -3.83 -1.46 -0.76
N VAL A 74 -2.65 -1.13 -0.24
CA VAL A 74 -2.01 0.18 -0.38
C VAL A 74 -0.81 0.06 -1.32
N GLY A 75 -0.89 0.73 -2.46
CA GLY A 75 0.08 0.69 -3.55
C GLY A 75 -0.37 -0.23 -4.68
N GLY A 76 -0.56 0.35 -5.86
CA GLY A 76 -0.95 -0.30 -7.11
C GLY A 76 0.23 -0.72 -7.99
N GLY A 77 1.40 -1.01 -7.41
CA GLY A 77 2.48 -1.69 -8.14
C GLY A 77 2.19 -3.19 -8.35
N ILE A 78 3.09 -3.91 -9.03
CA ILE A 78 2.92 -5.35 -9.30
C ILE A 78 2.56 -6.19 -8.07
N ALA A 79 3.16 -5.90 -6.91
CA ALA A 79 2.88 -6.62 -5.67
C ALA A 79 1.43 -6.39 -5.18
N GLY A 80 0.97 -5.14 -5.19
CA GLY A 80 -0.39 -4.81 -4.78
C GLY A 80 -1.45 -5.24 -5.78
N ILE A 81 -1.16 -5.14 -7.08
CA ILE A 81 -1.99 -5.68 -8.17
C ILE A 81 -2.20 -7.19 -7.97
N GLN A 82 -1.11 -7.94 -7.75
CA GLN A 82 -1.20 -9.38 -7.55
C GLN A 82 -1.98 -9.74 -6.27
N ALA A 83 -1.68 -9.07 -5.15
CA ALA A 83 -2.40 -9.29 -3.90
C ALA A 83 -3.91 -8.98 -4.03
N ALA A 84 -4.26 -7.91 -4.75
CA ALA A 84 -5.65 -7.55 -5.00
C ALA A 84 -6.36 -8.61 -5.85
N LEU A 85 -5.74 -9.08 -6.94
CA LEU A 85 -6.30 -10.12 -7.79
C LEU A 85 -6.50 -11.44 -7.03
N ASP A 86 -5.50 -11.90 -6.28
CA ASP A 86 -5.59 -13.18 -5.56
C ASP A 86 -6.72 -13.17 -4.51
N ILE A 87 -6.87 -12.06 -3.80
CA ILE A 87 -7.93 -11.88 -2.79
C ILE A 87 -9.30 -11.75 -3.46
N ALA A 88 -9.39 -11.00 -4.56
CA ALA A 88 -10.62 -10.75 -5.26
C ALA A 88 -11.14 -11.97 -6.02
N ASN A 89 -10.25 -12.82 -6.54
CA ASN A 89 -10.57 -14.13 -7.11
C ASN A 89 -11.15 -15.10 -6.05
N GLY A 90 -10.84 -14.86 -4.77
CA GLY A 90 -11.51 -15.51 -3.63
C GLY A 90 -12.86 -14.87 -3.24
N GLU A 91 -13.44 -14.05 -4.13
CA GLU A 91 -14.72 -13.34 -3.95
C GLU A 91 -14.75 -12.42 -2.73
N LYS A 92 -13.60 -11.83 -2.38
CA LYS A 92 -13.50 -10.82 -1.31
C LYS A 92 -13.38 -9.44 -1.91
N ARG A 93 -14.12 -8.47 -1.34
CA ARG A 93 -14.05 -7.07 -1.75
C ARG A 93 -12.66 -6.51 -1.40
N VAL A 94 -12.00 -5.93 -2.39
CA VAL A 94 -10.70 -5.26 -2.25
C VAL A 94 -10.84 -3.79 -2.62
N TYR A 95 -10.33 -2.91 -1.79
CA TYR A 95 -10.07 -1.52 -2.12
C TYR A 95 -8.58 -1.38 -2.42
N LEU A 96 -8.21 -0.98 -3.63
CA LEU A 96 -6.82 -0.77 -4.05
C LEU A 96 -6.53 0.73 -4.12
N VAL A 97 -5.78 1.24 -3.14
CA VAL A 97 -5.40 2.67 -3.07
C VAL A 97 -4.06 2.88 -3.75
N GLU A 98 -4.02 3.74 -4.77
CA GLU A 98 -2.81 4.12 -5.48
C GLU A 98 -2.64 5.64 -5.45
N ARG A 99 -1.44 6.09 -5.04
CA ARG A 99 -1.09 7.51 -4.88
C ARG A 99 -1.05 8.23 -6.21
N GLU A 100 -0.45 7.61 -7.22
CA GLU A 100 -0.29 8.18 -8.54
C GLU A 100 -1.59 8.08 -9.36
N PRO A 101 -1.71 8.81 -10.47
CA PRO A 101 -2.93 8.79 -11.28
C PRO A 101 -3.24 7.45 -11.95
N SER A 102 -2.28 6.51 -11.96
CA SER A 102 -2.42 5.17 -12.55
C SER A 102 -1.75 4.11 -11.68
N ILE A 103 -2.28 2.89 -11.70
CA ILE A 103 -1.59 1.69 -11.20
C ILE A 103 -0.45 1.29 -12.17
N GLY A 104 0.42 0.39 -11.72
CA GLY A 104 1.56 -0.16 -12.45
C GLY A 104 2.87 -0.08 -11.64
N GLY A 105 3.04 1.00 -10.87
CA GLY A 105 4.26 1.25 -10.08
C GLY A 105 5.51 1.37 -10.96
N HIS A 106 6.70 1.15 -10.41
CA HIS A 106 7.96 1.26 -11.19
C HIS A 106 8.09 0.22 -12.30
N MET A 107 7.41 -0.92 -12.18
CA MET A 107 7.58 -2.00 -13.16
C MET A 107 7.12 -1.56 -14.56
N ILE A 108 6.10 -0.71 -14.67
CA ILE A 108 5.62 -0.19 -15.95
C ILE A 108 6.58 0.82 -16.60
N GLN A 109 7.57 1.33 -15.85
CA GLN A 109 8.61 2.22 -16.37
C GLN A 109 9.79 1.44 -16.99
N LEU A 110 9.87 0.13 -16.74
CA LEU A 110 10.97 -0.70 -17.22
C LEU A 110 10.71 -1.10 -18.67
N ASP A 111 11.73 -1.10 -19.54
CA ASP A 111 11.59 -1.69 -20.88
C ASP A 111 11.42 -3.21 -20.78
N ARG A 112 12.26 -3.87 -19.99
CA ARG A 112 12.31 -5.32 -19.83
C ARG A 112 12.56 -5.79 -18.40
N THR A 113 12.18 -7.03 -18.12
CA THR A 113 12.39 -7.67 -16.82
C THR A 113 13.35 -8.86 -16.91
N PHE A 114 14.40 -8.87 -16.10
CA PHE A 114 15.28 -10.03 -15.95
C PHE A 114 14.58 -11.14 -15.14
N PRO A 115 14.96 -12.42 -15.30
CA PRO A 115 16.02 -12.94 -16.16
C PRO A 115 15.58 -13.23 -17.61
N THR A 116 14.28 -13.26 -17.88
CA THR A 116 13.73 -13.68 -19.18
C THR A 116 13.85 -12.61 -20.27
N LEU A 117 14.07 -11.35 -19.88
CA LEU A 117 14.15 -10.19 -20.79
C LEU A 117 12.84 -9.93 -21.56
N ASP A 118 11.72 -10.35 -20.98
CA ASP A 118 10.38 -10.03 -21.47
C ASP A 118 10.10 -8.53 -21.31
N CYS A 119 9.27 -7.99 -22.20
CA CYS A 119 8.77 -6.62 -22.06
C CYS A 119 7.88 -6.50 -20.81
N SER A 120 8.12 -5.48 -19.99
CA SER A 120 7.39 -5.31 -18.71
C SER A 120 5.89 -5.08 -18.94
N GLU A 121 5.53 -4.31 -19.97
CA GLU A 121 4.14 -4.00 -20.31
C GLU A 121 3.40 -5.27 -20.74
N CYS A 122 4.07 -6.20 -21.44
CA CYS A 122 3.46 -7.45 -21.89
C CYS A 122 2.96 -8.32 -20.73
N ILE A 123 3.58 -8.22 -19.55
CA ILE A 123 3.22 -9.02 -18.37
C ILE A 123 2.39 -8.24 -17.35
N LEU A 124 2.58 -6.92 -17.26
CA LEU A 124 1.91 -6.10 -16.25
C LEU A 124 0.60 -5.50 -16.75
N THR A 125 0.54 -5.01 -17.99
CA THR A 125 -0.66 -4.34 -18.54
C THR A 125 -1.89 -5.24 -18.53
N PRO A 126 -1.81 -6.55 -18.86
CA PRO A 126 -2.95 -7.46 -18.71
C PRO A 126 -3.46 -7.53 -17.26
N LYS A 127 -2.56 -7.61 -16.27
CA LYS A 127 -2.95 -7.63 -14.84
C LYS A 127 -3.55 -6.31 -14.38
N MET A 128 -3.05 -5.18 -14.88
CA MET A 128 -3.65 -3.87 -14.63
C MET A 128 -5.06 -3.80 -15.19
N ALA A 129 -5.28 -4.32 -16.41
CA ALA A 129 -6.59 -4.40 -17.03
C ALA A 129 -7.55 -5.32 -16.25
N ASP A 130 -7.08 -6.48 -15.81
CA ASP A 130 -7.85 -7.39 -14.96
C ASP A 130 -8.30 -6.67 -13.68
N VAL A 131 -7.38 -6.00 -12.98
CA VAL A 131 -7.69 -5.21 -11.78
C VAL A 131 -8.69 -4.10 -12.07
N GLY A 132 -8.52 -3.38 -13.18
CA GLY A 132 -9.39 -2.26 -13.55
C GLY A 132 -10.84 -2.67 -13.85
N HIS A 133 -11.07 -3.91 -14.27
CA HIS A 133 -12.40 -4.43 -14.62
C HIS A 133 -12.95 -5.46 -13.62
N HIS A 134 -12.20 -5.79 -12.57
CA HIS A 134 -12.59 -6.85 -11.64
C HIS A 134 -13.79 -6.41 -10.76
N PRO A 135 -14.90 -7.20 -10.68
CA PRO A 135 -16.11 -6.78 -9.96
C PRO A 135 -15.90 -6.64 -8.44
N PHE A 136 -14.95 -7.37 -7.87
CA PHE A 136 -14.60 -7.31 -6.45
C PHE A 136 -13.48 -6.34 -6.11
N ILE A 137 -12.88 -5.63 -7.09
CA ILE A 137 -11.83 -4.66 -6.83
C ILE A 137 -12.35 -3.26 -7.10
N GLU A 138 -12.18 -2.36 -6.13
CA GLU A 138 -12.40 -0.93 -6.29
C GLU A 138 -11.07 -0.22 -6.32
N VAL A 139 -10.70 0.30 -7.50
CA VAL A 139 -9.45 1.04 -7.68
C VAL A 139 -9.66 2.50 -7.30
N LEU A 140 -8.99 2.91 -6.22
CA LEU A 140 -8.91 4.28 -5.73
C LEU A 140 -7.57 4.87 -6.18
N ALA A 141 -7.43 5.08 -7.49
CA ALA A 141 -6.25 5.75 -8.06
C ALA A 141 -6.26 7.25 -7.72
N TYR A 142 -5.09 7.87 -7.75
CA TYR A 142 -4.88 9.26 -7.30
C TYR A 142 -5.40 9.50 -5.87
N SER A 143 -5.24 8.53 -4.99
CA SER A 143 -5.73 8.55 -3.62
C SER A 143 -4.66 8.10 -2.63
N GLU A 144 -4.71 8.62 -1.40
CA GLU A 144 -3.74 8.34 -0.35
C GLU A 144 -4.44 7.96 0.95
N VAL A 145 -3.89 7.00 1.68
CA VAL A 145 -4.33 6.69 3.04
C VAL A 145 -3.79 7.77 3.98
N GLU A 146 -4.68 8.48 4.68
CA GLU A 146 -4.31 9.52 5.64
C GLU A 146 -4.22 8.98 7.07
N GLU A 147 -5.13 8.07 7.42
CA GLU A 147 -5.29 7.60 8.79
C GLU A 147 -5.78 6.16 8.81
N VAL A 148 -5.18 5.35 9.69
CA VAL A 148 -5.61 3.99 10.00
C VAL A 148 -5.83 3.90 11.51
N SER A 149 -7.05 3.57 11.91
CA SER A 149 -7.42 3.36 13.31
C SER A 149 -8.12 2.01 13.49
N GLY A 150 -8.27 1.57 14.74
CA GLY A 150 -8.87 0.28 15.09
C GLY A 150 -7.82 -0.82 15.32
N SER A 151 -8.26 -2.06 15.20
CA SER A 151 -7.44 -3.26 15.44
C SER A 151 -7.73 -4.32 14.39
N ILE A 152 -7.03 -5.45 14.47
CA ILE A 152 -7.15 -6.57 13.53
C ILE A 152 -8.62 -6.94 13.32
N GLY A 153 -9.05 -6.92 12.05
CA GLY A 153 -10.43 -7.22 11.64
C GLY A 153 -11.43 -6.07 11.76
N GLN A 154 -11.07 -4.96 12.41
CA GLN A 154 -11.95 -3.81 12.64
C GLN A 154 -11.25 -2.48 12.35
N PHE A 155 -10.55 -2.42 11.21
CA PHE A 155 -9.90 -1.19 10.77
C PHE A 155 -10.91 -0.18 10.26
N LYS A 156 -10.69 1.08 10.65
CA LYS A 156 -11.32 2.26 10.04
C LYS A 156 -10.22 3.05 9.35
N VAL A 157 -10.33 3.17 8.03
CA VAL A 157 -9.30 3.81 7.21
C VAL A 157 -9.88 5.03 6.53
N LYS A 158 -9.19 6.16 6.65
CA LYS A 158 -9.52 7.40 5.95
C LYS A 158 -8.65 7.50 4.69
N VAL A 159 -9.30 7.54 3.54
CA VAL A 159 -8.63 7.69 2.23
C VAL A 159 -8.97 9.05 1.65
N ARG A 160 -7.95 9.85 1.33
CA ARG A 160 -8.10 11.10 0.60
C ARG A 160 -8.00 10.82 -0.89
N LYS A 161 -9.12 10.96 -1.61
CA LYS A 161 -9.13 11.00 -3.07
C LYS A 161 -8.76 12.40 -3.54
N LYS A 162 -7.62 12.55 -4.23
CA LYS A 162 -7.15 13.84 -4.73
C LYS A 162 -8.01 14.29 -5.91
N ALA A 163 -8.21 15.59 -6.06
CA ALA A 163 -9.02 16.12 -7.15
C ALA A 163 -8.24 16.07 -8.47
N ARG A 164 -8.71 15.29 -9.44
CA ARG A 164 -8.15 15.29 -10.81
C ARG A 164 -8.50 16.55 -11.61
N HIS A 165 -9.41 17.38 -11.07
CA HIS A 165 -10.03 18.55 -11.72
C HIS A 165 -10.68 18.24 -13.07
N ILE A 166 -11.22 17.03 -13.19
CA ILE A 166 -12.07 16.57 -14.28
C ILE A 166 -13.27 15.81 -13.72
N ASP A 167 -14.31 15.67 -14.54
CA ASP A 167 -15.40 14.76 -14.27
C ASP A 167 -14.99 13.34 -14.75
N GLU A 168 -14.62 12.47 -13.80
CA GLU A 168 -14.17 11.10 -14.09
C GLU A 168 -15.22 10.28 -14.83
N SER A 169 -16.52 10.62 -14.69
CA SER A 169 -17.62 9.89 -15.35
C SER A 169 -17.78 10.26 -16.83
N LYS A 170 -17.24 11.41 -17.26
CA LYS A 170 -17.34 11.93 -18.63
C LYS A 170 -16.04 11.82 -19.41
N CYS A 171 -14.92 11.71 -18.71
CA CYS A 171 -13.62 11.60 -19.34
C CYS A 171 -13.49 10.25 -20.06
N VAL A 172 -13.21 10.30 -21.37
CA VAL A 172 -12.99 9.12 -22.21
C VAL A 172 -11.51 8.84 -22.49
N GLY A 173 -10.59 9.62 -21.90
CA GLY A 173 -9.15 9.43 -22.06
C GLY A 173 -8.63 9.69 -23.49
N CYS A 174 -9.26 10.58 -24.28
CA CYS A 174 -8.90 10.80 -25.68
C CYS A 174 -7.60 11.60 -25.92
N GLY A 175 -7.05 12.27 -24.90
CA GLY A 175 -5.79 13.01 -25.00
C GLY A 175 -5.85 14.38 -25.70
N ILE A 176 -6.96 14.76 -26.33
CA ILE A 176 -7.09 16.05 -27.06
C ILE A 176 -6.75 17.24 -26.14
N CYS A 177 -7.21 17.20 -24.90
CA CYS A 177 -6.96 18.27 -23.92
C CYS A 177 -5.47 18.42 -23.54
N GLU A 178 -4.70 17.33 -23.58
CA GLU A 178 -3.26 17.32 -23.34
C GLU A 178 -2.51 17.99 -24.50
N GLU A 179 -2.86 17.65 -25.75
CA GLU A 179 -2.25 18.27 -26.94
C GLU A 179 -2.39 19.79 -26.96
N LYS A 180 -3.56 20.30 -26.54
CA LYS A 180 -3.88 21.73 -26.56
C LYS A 180 -3.29 22.49 -25.37
N CYS A 181 -2.75 21.82 -24.36
CA CYS A 181 -2.15 22.47 -23.22
C CYS A 181 -0.82 23.16 -23.63
N PRO A 182 -0.66 24.48 -23.43
CA PRO A 182 0.58 25.17 -23.80
C PRO A 182 1.71 24.93 -22.79
N TRP A 183 1.39 24.55 -21.55
CA TRP A 183 2.37 24.43 -20.47
C TRP A 183 3.10 23.09 -20.53
N LYS A 184 4.42 23.10 -20.34
CA LYS A 184 5.27 21.91 -20.36
C LYS A 184 6.11 21.86 -19.09
N VAL A 185 6.19 20.69 -18.47
CA VAL A 185 6.94 20.44 -17.23
C VAL A 185 7.67 19.09 -17.34
N PRO A 186 8.80 18.87 -16.66
CA PRO A 186 9.45 17.57 -16.66
C PRO A 186 8.49 16.48 -16.17
N SER A 187 8.48 15.33 -16.85
CA SER A 187 7.63 14.19 -16.49
C SER A 187 8.27 13.39 -15.36
N GLU A 188 7.52 13.16 -14.29
CA GLU A 188 7.93 12.31 -13.17
C GLU A 188 7.99 10.84 -13.59
N PHE A 189 7.12 10.43 -14.52
CA PHE A 189 7.11 9.07 -15.06
C PHE A 189 8.40 8.79 -15.85
N GLU A 190 8.85 9.76 -16.65
CA GLU A 190 10.05 9.67 -17.49
C GLU A 190 11.32 10.12 -16.75
N MET A 191 11.27 10.23 -15.41
CA MET A 191 12.41 10.64 -14.57
C MET A 191 13.06 11.97 -15.03
N GLY A 192 12.25 12.89 -15.55
CA GLY A 192 12.68 14.19 -16.06
C GLY A 192 13.35 14.17 -17.44
N LEU A 193 13.42 13.02 -18.11
CA LEU A 193 14.02 12.88 -19.45
C LEU A 193 13.09 13.38 -20.56
N ALA A 194 11.79 13.44 -20.30
CA ALA A 194 10.80 14.00 -21.20
C ALA A 194 9.95 15.07 -20.51
N MET A 195 9.22 15.84 -21.32
CA MET A 195 8.30 16.88 -20.84
C MET A 195 6.86 16.40 -20.98
N ARG A 196 6.08 16.47 -19.90
CA ARG A 196 4.62 16.32 -19.92
C ARG A 196 3.93 17.67 -19.91
N LYS A 197 2.61 17.66 -20.02
CA LYS A 197 1.74 18.85 -19.91
C LYS A 197 1.18 19.00 -18.49
N ALA A 198 0.57 20.16 -18.21
CA ALA A 198 -0.12 20.37 -16.93
C ALA A 198 -1.41 19.53 -16.80
N ILE A 199 -2.05 19.19 -17.92
CA ILE A 199 -3.11 18.16 -18.00
C ILE A 199 -2.56 16.98 -18.77
N TYR A 200 -2.54 15.80 -18.17
CA TYR A 200 -1.75 14.67 -18.68
C TYR A 200 -2.38 13.32 -18.33
N ILE A 201 -2.01 12.29 -19.10
CA ILE A 201 -2.11 10.88 -18.72
C ILE A 201 -0.68 10.40 -18.43
N PRO A 202 -0.39 9.68 -17.32
CA PRO A 202 1.00 9.35 -16.95
C PRO A 202 1.79 8.60 -18.03
N PHE A 203 1.13 7.65 -18.70
CA PHE A 203 1.65 6.85 -19.81
C PHE A 203 0.47 6.29 -20.62
N ALA A 204 0.71 5.79 -21.83
CA ALA A 204 -0.36 5.47 -22.79
C ALA A 204 -1.33 4.35 -22.32
N GLN A 205 -0.83 3.38 -21.56
CA GLN A 205 -1.59 2.23 -21.04
C GLN A 205 -2.07 2.45 -19.60
N ALA A 206 -2.17 3.70 -19.15
CA ALA A 206 -2.55 4.04 -17.78
C ALA A 206 -3.94 3.49 -17.41
N ILE A 207 -4.06 2.98 -16.19
CA ILE A 207 -5.31 2.47 -15.62
C ILE A 207 -5.52 3.11 -14.24
N PRO A 208 -6.63 3.82 -14.01
CA PRO A 208 -7.67 4.15 -14.98
C PRO A 208 -7.16 5.09 -16.09
N ASN A 209 -7.69 4.95 -17.32
CA ASN A 209 -7.33 5.80 -18.46
C ASN A 209 -8.03 7.16 -18.38
N LEU A 210 -7.61 7.97 -17.39
CA LEU A 210 -8.19 9.27 -17.07
C LEU A 210 -7.09 10.33 -17.04
N VAL A 211 -7.37 11.48 -17.64
CA VAL A 211 -6.48 12.64 -17.54
C VAL A 211 -6.48 13.21 -16.13
N THR A 212 -5.38 13.84 -15.74
CA THR A 212 -5.23 14.52 -14.46
C THR A 212 -4.67 15.91 -14.69
N VAL A 213 -5.26 16.92 -14.04
CA VAL A 213 -4.74 18.29 -14.06
C VAL A 213 -3.91 18.51 -12.81
N ASP A 214 -2.65 18.89 -13.03
CA ASP A 214 -1.77 19.38 -11.99
C ASP A 214 -2.14 20.81 -11.61
N ALA A 215 -2.82 20.97 -10.47
CA ALA A 215 -3.31 22.26 -10.00
C ALA A 215 -2.19 23.27 -9.74
N ASP A 216 -1.02 22.80 -9.30
CA ASP A 216 0.12 23.62 -8.97
C ASP A 216 0.84 24.15 -10.21
N LEU A 217 0.53 23.63 -11.40
CA LEU A 217 1.14 24.03 -12.68
C LEU A 217 0.10 24.57 -13.68
N CYS A 218 -1.19 24.33 -13.45
CA CYS A 218 -2.26 24.77 -14.34
C CYS A 218 -2.57 26.26 -14.19
N VAL A 219 -2.21 27.05 -15.20
CA VAL A 219 -2.49 28.50 -15.27
C VAL A 219 -3.98 28.83 -15.09
N TYR A 220 -4.89 27.97 -15.59
CA TYR A 220 -6.33 28.20 -15.44
C TYR A 220 -6.76 28.11 -13.97
N ILE A 221 -6.29 27.10 -13.24
CA ILE A 221 -6.60 26.92 -11.82
C ILE A 221 -5.93 28.02 -10.99
N GLN A 222 -4.63 28.25 -11.18
CA GLN A 222 -3.88 29.28 -10.45
C GLN A 222 -4.46 30.70 -10.64
N SER A 223 -5.02 30.99 -11.81
CA SER A 223 -5.63 32.30 -12.09
C SER A 223 -7.11 32.40 -11.69
N ASN A 224 -7.66 31.39 -11.00
CA ASN A 224 -9.08 31.29 -10.67
C ASN A 224 -9.98 31.45 -11.92
N GLY A 225 -9.61 30.78 -13.01
CA GLY A 225 -10.36 30.76 -14.27
C GLY A 225 -10.18 32.01 -15.16
N LYS A 226 -9.33 32.97 -14.78
CA LYS A 226 -9.17 34.23 -15.52
C LYS A 226 -8.26 34.14 -16.74
N LYS A 227 -7.35 33.16 -16.79
CA LYS A 227 -6.37 32.98 -17.87
C LYS A 227 -6.34 31.53 -18.34
N CYS A 228 -6.02 31.31 -19.63
CA CYS A 228 -6.03 29.98 -20.26
C CYS A 228 -7.44 29.34 -20.31
N GLY A 229 -7.53 28.01 -20.28
CA GLY A 229 -8.76 27.24 -20.51
C GLY A 229 -8.83 26.56 -21.89
N ALA A 230 -7.68 26.41 -22.57
CA ALA A 230 -7.62 25.74 -23.87
C ALA A 230 -8.18 24.30 -23.79
N CYS A 231 -7.75 23.51 -22.81
CA CYS A 231 -8.23 22.14 -22.62
C CYS A 231 -9.75 22.03 -22.49
N ILE A 232 -10.41 22.99 -21.83
CA ILE A 232 -11.87 23.02 -21.65
C ILE A 232 -12.58 23.26 -22.99
N LYS A 233 -12.05 24.15 -23.84
CA LYS A 233 -12.67 24.48 -25.13
C LYS A 233 -12.69 23.32 -26.13
N PHE A 234 -11.76 22.38 -25.98
CA PHE A 234 -11.62 21.22 -26.87
C PHE A 234 -12.06 19.91 -26.21
N CYS A 235 -12.57 19.96 -24.97
CA CYS A 235 -13.17 18.81 -24.31
C CYS A 235 -14.67 18.80 -24.65
N GLU A 236 -15.06 17.93 -25.58
CA GLU A 236 -16.45 17.69 -25.96
C GLU A 236 -17.22 16.93 -24.88
#